data_AF-A0A3L6LZD3-F1
#
_entry.id   AF-A0A3L6LZD3-F1
#
_cell.length_a   1.000
_cell.length_b   1.000
_cell.length_c   1.000
_cell.angle_alpha   90.00
_cell.angle_beta   90.00
_cell.angle_gamma   90.00
#
_symmetry.space_group_name_H-M   'P 1'
#
loop_
_entity.id
_entity.type
_entity.pdbx_description
1 polymer ?
#
loop_
_entity_poly.entity_id
_entity_poly.type
_entity_poly.pdbx_seq_one_letter_code
_entity_poly.pdbx_strand_id
1 'polypeptide(L)'
;MKNKLLTILAGAILAGPMTVNAAPVSYDASGSNGTWSGVFQVVLDDSFLAPASNLTPFFSSWSFSWTNGSTTLSNSSANGDFFSPSISNFYINPDLSVNSVSICTNNCNGSGTGLDWPNIYLTTNYFNASVGEGNCCVYNVPVQWSGPSEVAAVPEPGSLALLSLGVLALGATRRRKLN
;
A
#
# COMPACT_ATOMS: atom_id res chain seq x y z
N MET A 1 27.54 -42.35 -9.69
CA MET A 1 26.23 -42.00 -9.08
C MET A 1 26.12 -40.53 -8.62
N LYS A 2 27.20 -39.84 -8.21
CA LYS A 2 27.18 -38.44 -7.75
C LYS A 2 26.64 -37.39 -8.76
N ASN A 3 26.78 -37.59 -10.07
CA ASN A 3 26.36 -36.59 -11.07
C ASN A 3 24.84 -36.50 -11.27
N LYS A 4 24.05 -37.50 -10.85
CA LYS A 4 22.58 -37.46 -11.03
C LYS A 4 21.88 -36.62 -9.96
N LEU A 5 22.48 -36.48 -8.78
CA LEU A 5 21.88 -35.74 -7.66
C LEU A 5 21.90 -34.22 -7.89
N LEU A 6 22.98 -33.71 -8.49
CA LEU A 6 23.15 -32.27 -8.75
C LEU A 6 22.16 -31.76 -9.81
N THR A 7 21.90 -32.56 -10.85
CA THR A 7 20.98 -32.21 -11.93
C THR A 7 19.52 -32.18 -11.45
N ILE A 8 19.15 -33.11 -10.56
CA ILE A 8 17.80 -33.16 -9.98
C ILE A 8 17.58 -31.97 -9.03
N LEU A 9 18.60 -31.57 -8.25
CA LEU A 9 18.51 -30.42 -7.36
C LEU A 9 18.41 -29.09 -8.12
N ALA A 10 19.18 -28.93 -9.21
CA ALA A 10 19.09 -27.75 -10.08
C ALA A 10 17.74 -27.64 -10.79
N GLY A 11 17.17 -28.77 -11.23
CA GLY A 11 15.84 -28.81 -11.85
C GLY A 11 14.71 -28.45 -10.88
N ALA A 12 14.81 -28.88 -9.61
CA ALA A 12 13.80 -28.57 -8.59
C ALA A 12 13.81 -27.07 -8.19
N ILE A 13 14.97 -26.41 -8.21
CA ILE A 13 15.09 -24.97 -7.92
C ILE A 13 14.55 -24.11 -9.08
N LEU A 14 14.71 -24.56 -10.33
CA LEU A 14 14.19 -23.89 -11.53
C LEU A 14 12.69 -24.13 -11.78
N ALA A 15 12.13 -25.22 -11.23
CA ALA A 15 10.72 -25.59 -11.40
C ALA A 15 9.81 -25.15 -10.24
N GLY A 16 10.36 -24.43 -9.25
CA GLY A 16 9.55 -23.78 -8.24
C GLY A 16 8.60 -22.77 -8.89
N PRO A 17 7.35 -22.62 -8.41
CA PRO A 17 6.47 -21.58 -8.92
C PRO A 17 7.18 -20.23 -8.76
N MET A 18 7.48 -19.58 -9.88
CA MET A 18 7.82 -18.17 -9.89
C MET A 18 6.54 -17.44 -9.50
N THR A 19 6.35 -17.23 -8.20
CA THR A 19 5.43 -16.21 -7.73
C THR A 19 6.01 -14.91 -8.26
N VAL A 20 5.48 -14.42 -9.37
CA VAL A 20 5.68 -13.05 -9.81
C VAL A 20 5.13 -12.22 -8.66
N ASN A 21 6.01 -11.80 -7.77
CA ASN A 21 5.60 -11.06 -6.60
C ASN A 21 5.27 -9.66 -7.09
N ALA A 22 3.98 -9.44 -7.38
CA ALA A 22 3.40 -8.13 -7.64
C ALA A 22 4.03 -7.11 -6.69
N ALA A 23 4.63 -6.05 -7.25
CA ALA A 23 5.24 -5.03 -6.44
C ALA A 23 4.11 -4.23 -5.78
N PRO A 24 4.14 -4.01 -4.45
CA PRO A 24 3.15 -3.15 -3.84
C PRO A 24 3.27 -1.73 -4.40
N VAL A 25 2.13 -1.13 -4.73
CA VAL A 25 2.03 0.24 -5.21
C VAL A 25 1.38 1.10 -4.14
N SER A 26 1.96 2.28 -3.91
CA SER A 26 1.42 3.24 -2.95
C SER A 26 0.81 4.46 -3.63
N TYR A 27 -0.30 4.91 -3.03
CA TYR A 27 -0.90 6.21 -3.28
C TYR A 27 -0.94 6.99 -1.97
N ASP A 28 -0.47 8.22 -2.04
CA ASP A 28 -0.49 9.14 -0.91
C ASP A 28 -1.41 10.31 -1.23
N ALA A 29 -2.08 10.83 -0.22
CA ALA A 29 -2.83 12.07 -0.29
C ALA A 29 -2.39 12.96 0.86
N SER A 30 -2.14 14.24 0.59
CA SER A 30 -1.81 15.20 1.64
C SER A 30 -2.53 16.52 1.42
N GLY A 31 -2.79 17.22 2.51
CA GLY A 31 -3.49 18.50 2.46
C GLY A 31 -3.24 19.33 3.69
N SER A 32 -3.24 20.65 3.54
CA SER A 32 -3.18 21.58 4.67
C SER A 32 -3.90 22.90 4.36
N ASN A 33 -4.35 23.59 5.41
CA ASN A 33 -4.94 24.93 5.33
C ASN A 33 -4.33 25.90 6.37
N GLY A 34 -3.07 25.66 6.74
CA GLY A 34 -2.32 26.43 7.74
C GLY A 34 -2.50 25.91 9.16
N THR A 35 -3.74 25.80 9.65
CA THR A 35 -4.02 25.29 11.00
C THR A 35 -4.15 23.78 11.05
N TRP A 36 -4.63 23.18 9.96
CA TRP A 36 -4.88 21.75 9.86
C TRP A 36 -4.03 21.13 8.78
N SER A 37 -3.59 19.90 9.00
CA SER A 37 -2.94 19.09 7.98
C SER A 37 -3.28 17.63 8.13
N GLY A 38 -3.30 16.91 7.02
CA GLY A 38 -3.58 15.48 6.99
C GLY A 38 -2.77 14.78 5.92
N VAL A 39 -2.46 13.52 6.19
CA VAL A 39 -1.78 12.60 5.28
C VAL A 39 -2.55 11.29 5.28
N PHE A 40 -2.87 10.82 4.09
CA PHE A 40 -3.44 9.51 3.80
C PHE A 40 -2.41 8.71 3.00
N GLN A 41 -2.30 7.43 3.31
CA GLN A 41 -1.53 6.49 2.52
C GLN A 41 -2.33 5.21 2.35
N VAL A 42 -2.32 4.67 1.14
CA VAL A 42 -2.79 3.32 0.83
C VAL A 42 -1.72 2.56 0.07
N VAL A 43 -1.65 1.26 0.34
CA VAL A 43 -0.86 0.30 -0.42
C VAL A 43 -1.79 -0.73 -1.05
N LEU A 44 -1.54 -1.03 -2.32
CA LEU A 44 -2.25 -1.98 -3.15
C LEU A 44 -1.25 -3.00 -3.71
N ASP A 45 -1.72 -4.20 -3.97
CA ASP A 45 -0.99 -5.15 -4.81
C ASP A 45 -1.27 -4.79 -6.29
N ASP A 46 -0.20 -4.68 -7.10
CA ASP A 46 -0.29 -4.23 -8.50
C ASP A 46 -1.18 -5.12 -9.38
N SER A 47 -1.38 -6.38 -8.99
CA SER A 47 -2.19 -7.35 -9.74
C SER A 47 -3.68 -6.98 -9.77
N PHE A 48 -4.10 -6.11 -8.84
CA PHE A 48 -5.47 -5.61 -8.75
C PHE A 48 -5.67 -4.24 -9.40
N LEU A 49 -4.64 -3.67 -10.07
CA LEU A 49 -4.74 -2.41 -10.80
C LEU A 49 -5.51 -2.59 -12.12
N ALA A 50 -6.78 -2.97 -12.01
CA ALA A 50 -7.73 -2.96 -13.11
C ALA A 50 -8.43 -1.59 -13.16
N PRO A 51 -8.22 -0.78 -14.22
CA PRO A 51 -8.89 0.50 -14.34
C PRO A 51 -10.42 0.34 -14.30
N ALA A 52 -11.11 1.33 -13.74
CA ALA A 52 -12.57 1.40 -13.58
C ALA A 52 -13.22 0.42 -12.58
N SER A 53 -12.44 -0.28 -11.74
CA SER A 53 -12.94 -1.06 -10.61
C SER A 53 -12.76 -0.31 -9.28
N ASN A 54 -13.62 -0.60 -8.29
CA ASN A 54 -13.42 -0.07 -6.93
C ASN A 54 -12.28 -0.85 -6.27
N LEU A 55 -11.18 -0.16 -5.97
CA LEU A 55 -9.97 -0.76 -5.40
C LEU A 55 -9.99 -0.90 -3.89
N THR A 56 -10.95 -0.28 -3.19
CA THR A 56 -11.05 -0.31 -1.72
C THR A 56 -10.96 -1.73 -1.11
N PRO A 57 -11.60 -2.77 -1.68
CA PRO A 57 -11.50 -4.14 -1.17
C PRO A 57 -10.11 -4.78 -1.31
N PHE A 58 -9.22 -4.21 -2.13
CA PHE A 58 -7.89 -4.74 -2.43
C PHE A 58 -6.77 -4.00 -1.70
N PHE A 59 -7.11 -3.11 -0.74
CA PHE A 59 -6.11 -2.41 0.06
C PHE A 59 -5.36 -3.41 0.93
N SER A 60 -4.06 -3.57 0.71
CA SER A 60 -3.21 -4.44 1.53
C SER A 60 -2.88 -3.77 2.86
N SER A 61 -2.72 -2.45 2.85
CA SER A 61 -2.62 -1.62 4.05
C SER A 61 -3.06 -0.19 3.78
N TRP A 62 -3.42 0.52 4.84
CA TRP A 62 -3.71 1.95 4.77
C TRP A 62 -3.44 2.64 6.11
N SER A 63 -3.17 3.93 6.04
CA SER A 63 -3.09 4.80 7.21
C SER A 63 -3.61 6.19 6.89
N PHE A 64 -4.17 6.83 7.90
CA PHE A 64 -4.49 8.25 7.87
C PHE A 64 -4.02 8.88 9.16
N SER A 65 -3.40 10.04 9.05
CA SER A 65 -2.99 10.85 10.19
C SER A 65 -3.35 12.30 9.92
N TRP A 66 -3.89 12.98 10.92
CA TRP A 66 -4.24 14.37 10.81
C TRP A 66 -3.97 15.11 12.11
N THR A 67 -3.76 16.42 11.98
CA THR A 67 -3.57 17.32 13.11
C THR A 67 -4.34 18.62 12.91
N ASN A 68 -4.75 19.20 14.03
CA ASN A 68 -5.40 20.51 14.12
C ASN A 68 -4.48 21.61 14.68
N GLY A 69 -3.17 21.34 14.72
CA GLY A 69 -2.19 22.22 15.35
C GLY A 69 -2.05 22.03 16.86
N SER A 70 -2.97 21.32 17.53
CA SER A 70 -2.87 21.00 18.97
C SER A 70 -2.78 19.50 19.27
N THR A 71 -3.45 18.69 18.45
CA THR A 71 -3.63 17.25 18.65
C THR A 71 -3.42 16.54 17.33
N THR A 72 -2.76 15.38 17.37
CA THR A 72 -2.59 14.49 16.21
C THR A 72 -3.33 13.19 16.47
N LEU A 73 -4.11 12.76 15.49
CA LEU A 73 -4.90 11.53 15.55
C LEU A 73 -4.67 10.72 14.28
N SER A 74 -4.83 9.40 14.38
CA SER A 74 -4.60 8.49 13.27
C SER A 74 -5.53 7.29 13.29
N ASN A 75 -5.84 6.78 12.10
CA ASN A 75 -6.50 5.51 11.87
C ASN A 75 -5.64 4.66 10.92
N SER A 76 -5.63 3.35 11.08
CA SER A 76 -4.92 2.45 10.18
C SER A 76 -5.45 1.02 10.21
N SER A 77 -5.25 0.29 9.12
CA SER A 77 -5.53 -1.16 9.10
C SER A 77 -4.74 -1.92 10.17
N ALA A 78 -3.55 -1.44 10.56
CA ALA A 78 -2.72 -2.06 11.58
C ALA A 78 -3.35 -2.02 12.99
N ASN A 79 -4.22 -1.04 13.25
CA ASN A 79 -4.97 -0.92 14.51
C ASN A 79 -6.30 -1.69 14.50
N GLY A 80 -6.62 -2.37 13.39
CA GLY A 80 -7.93 -3.00 13.20
C GLY A 80 -9.04 -2.04 12.79
N ASP A 81 -8.70 -0.80 12.40
CA ASP A 81 -9.67 0.13 11.82
C ASP A 81 -10.19 -0.39 10.47
N PHE A 82 -11.42 -0.04 10.12
CA PHE A 82 -12.04 -0.44 8.86
C PHE A 82 -12.74 0.72 8.15
N PHE A 83 -12.85 0.60 6.83
CA PHE A 83 -13.67 1.50 6.02
C PHE A 83 -15.13 1.07 6.03
N SER A 84 -16.04 2.03 5.91
CA SER A 84 -17.45 1.74 5.64
C SER A 84 -17.61 1.37 4.14
N PRO A 85 -17.87 0.10 3.79
CA PRO A 85 -17.81 -0.38 2.41
C PRO A 85 -18.94 0.15 1.53
N SER A 86 -20.03 0.63 2.13
CA SER A 86 -21.18 1.20 1.39
C SER A 86 -20.90 2.59 0.82
N ILE A 87 -19.90 3.29 1.34
CA ILE A 87 -19.56 4.67 0.97
C ILE A 87 -18.11 4.81 0.52
N SER A 88 -17.29 3.77 0.74
CA SER A 88 -15.88 3.78 0.41
C SER A 88 -15.62 3.28 -1.01
N ASN A 89 -15.05 4.15 -1.83
CA ASN A 89 -14.61 3.85 -3.18
C ASN A 89 -13.25 4.51 -3.49
N PHE A 90 -12.48 3.81 -4.32
CA PHE A 90 -11.21 4.29 -4.84
C PHE A 90 -11.08 3.81 -6.28
N TYR A 91 -11.07 4.75 -7.22
CA TYR A 91 -11.00 4.51 -8.65
C TYR A 91 -9.81 5.24 -9.25
N ILE A 92 -9.10 4.55 -10.14
CA ILE A 92 -7.99 5.11 -10.91
C ILE A 92 -8.31 5.09 -12.41
N ASN A 93 -7.66 5.99 -13.13
CA ASN A 93 -7.65 6.04 -14.59
C ASN A 93 -6.69 5.00 -15.18
N PRO A 94 -6.73 4.73 -16.50
CA PRO A 94 -5.79 3.84 -17.17
C PRO A 94 -4.32 4.29 -17.09
N ASP A 95 -4.07 5.58 -16.89
CA ASP A 95 -2.74 6.15 -16.64
C ASP A 95 -2.31 6.05 -15.17
N LEU A 96 -3.08 5.31 -14.35
CA LEU A 96 -2.91 5.13 -12.91
C LEU A 96 -3.07 6.40 -12.08
N SER A 97 -3.53 7.52 -12.67
CA SER A 97 -3.90 8.69 -11.89
C SER A 97 -5.18 8.45 -11.10
N VAL A 98 -5.28 9.07 -9.93
CA VAL A 98 -6.48 9.01 -9.09
C VAL A 98 -7.64 9.70 -9.83
N ASN A 99 -8.73 8.97 -10.04
CA ASN A 99 -9.93 9.47 -10.72
C ASN A 99 -10.99 9.94 -9.69
N SER A 100 -11.47 9.00 -8.89
CA SER A 100 -12.51 9.25 -7.88
C SER A 100 -12.17 8.53 -6.60
N VAL A 101 -12.17 9.28 -5.50
CA VAL A 101 -12.00 8.74 -4.15
C VAL A 101 -13.12 9.24 -3.29
N SER A 102 -13.66 8.35 -2.47
CA SER A 102 -14.50 8.63 -1.32
C SER A 102 -14.13 7.58 -0.31
N ILE A 103 -13.33 7.89 0.70
CA ILE A 103 -12.95 6.94 1.76
C ILE A 103 -13.57 7.44 3.04
N CYS A 104 -14.31 6.55 3.71
CA CYS A 104 -14.86 6.87 5.02
C CYS A 104 -14.48 5.80 6.04
N THR A 105 -13.83 6.23 7.13
CA THR A 105 -13.65 5.41 8.32
C THR A 105 -14.82 5.62 9.26
N ASN A 106 -15.37 4.52 9.80
CA ASN A 106 -16.65 4.47 10.50
C ASN A 106 -17.83 4.98 9.66
N ASN A 107 -19.07 4.86 10.11
CA ASN A 107 -20.18 5.48 9.38
C ASN A 107 -20.07 7.00 9.55
N CYS A 108 -19.58 7.72 8.52
CA CYS A 108 -19.56 9.19 8.45
C CYS A 108 -20.93 9.84 8.77
N ASN A 109 -22.00 9.05 8.87
CA ASN A 109 -23.25 9.38 9.53
C ASN A 109 -23.13 9.09 11.04
N GLY A 110 -22.72 10.08 11.83
CA GLY A 110 -22.86 10.03 13.28
C GLY A 110 -24.33 9.84 13.66
N SER A 111 -24.74 8.61 13.98
CA SER A 111 -26.09 8.30 14.46
C SER A 111 -26.18 8.33 15.99
N GLY A 112 -25.27 9.00 16.69
CA GLY A 112 -25.41 9.24 18.13
C GLY A 112 -25.17 8.00 19.02
N THR A 113 -24.44 6.99 18.55
CA THR A 113 -24.22 5.74 19.32
C THR A 113 -22.84 5.67 19.99
N GLY A 114 -22.13 6.79 20.15
CA GLY A 114 -21.03 6.86 21.12
C GLY A 114 -19.77 6.04 20.79
N LEU A 115 -19.34 6.02 19.51
CA LEU A 115 -17.98 5.61 19.18
C LEU A 115 -17.13 6.86 18.93
N ASP A 116 -16.36 7.25 19.95
CA ASP A 116 -15.40 8.38 20.00
C ASP A 116 -14.17 8.17 19.11
N TRP A 117 -14.34 7.66 17.90
CA TRP A 117 -13.23 7.38 16.99
C TRP A 117 -13.04 8.54 16.02
N PRO A 118 -11.78 8.87 15.64
CA PRO A 118 -11.55 9.81 14.57
C PRO A 118 -12.22 9.31 13.30
N ASN A 119 -13.21 10.06 12.81
CA ASN A 119 -13.86 9.77 11.54
C ASN A 119 -13.16 10.56 10.46
N ILE A 120 -12.96 9.92 9.33
CA ILE A 120 -12.27 10.50 8.18
C ILE A 120 -13.22 10.40 7.02
N TYR A 121 -13.38 11.50 6.29
CA TYR A 121 -14.01 11.51 4.99
C TYR A 121 -13.05 12.14 3.99
N LEU A 122 -12.38 11.31 3.21
CA LEU A 122 -11.42 11.72 2.20
C LEU A 122 -12.05 11.59 0.82
N THR A 123 -11.94 12.64 0.02
CA THR A 123 -12.35 12.64 -1.39
C THR A 123 -11.17 12.88 -2.31
N THR A 124 -11.41 12.90 -3.62
CA THR A 124 -10.40 13.31 -4.60
C THR A 124 -9.85 14.72 -4.32
N ASN A 125 -10.68 15.64 -3.81
CA ASN A 125 -10.34 17.06 -3.76
C ASN A 125 -10.13 17.61 -2.35
N TYR A 126 -10.71 16.97 -1.35
CA TYR A 126 -10.65 17.43 0.03
C TYR A 126 -10.75 16.29 1.02
N PHE A 127 -10.32 16.54 2.26
CA PHE A 127 -10.67 15.69 3.39
C PHE A 127 -11.37 16.46 4.50
N ASN A 128 -12.24 15.74 5.20
CA ASN A 128 -12.82 16.12 6.48
C ASN A 128 -12.38 15.11 7.52
N ALA A 129 -12.20 15.54 8.76
CA ALA A 129 -11.88 14.67 9.87
C ALA A 129 -12.55 15.22 11.14
N SER A 130 -13.01 14.38 12.06
CA SER A 130 -13.67 14.83 13.30
C SER A 130 -13.24 14.00 14.50
N VAL A 131 -13.27 14.58 15.70
CA VAL A 131 -13.10 13.87 16.98
C VAL A 131 -14.43 13.84 17.72
N GLY A 132 -15.02 12.66 17.87
CA GLY A 132 -16.25 12.48 18.66
C GLY A 132 -17.52 13.15 18.10
N GLU A 133 -18.59 13.12 18.89
CA GLU A 133 -19.89 13.69 18.54
C GLU A 133 -19.85 15.23 18.63
N GLY A 134 -19.66 15.89 17.49
CA GLY A 134 -20.08 17.28 17.30
C GLY A 134 -19.08 18.38 17.65
N ASN A 135 -17.79 18.10 17.92
CA ASN A 135 -16.79 19.15 18.10
C ASN A 135 -15.55 19.02 17.20
N CYS A 136 -15.25 20.15 16.53
CA CYS A 136 -14.11 20.47 15.68
C CYS A 136 -13.78 19.46 14.57
N CYS A 137 -14.48 19.65 13.45
CA CYS A 137 -14.19 18.97 12.20
C CYS A 137 -13.10 19.75 11.43
N VAL A 138 -12.05 19.07 10.97
CA VAL A 138 -11.39 19.48 9.74
C VAL A 138 -12.47 19.49 8.67
N TYR A 139 -12.65 20.63 7.98
CA TYR A 139 -13.61 20.72 6.89
C TYR A 139 -12.93 21.27 5.65
N ASN A 140 -13.14 20.56 4.54
CA ASN A 140 -12.77 20.95 3.20
C ASN A 140 -11.29 21.35 3.06
N VAL A 141 -10.38 20.59 3.68
CA VAL A 141 -8.94 20.80 3.48
C VAL A 141 -8.57 20.28 2.10
N PRO A 142 -8.02 21.12 1.20
CA PRO A 142 -7.64 20.70 -0.14
C PRO A 142 -6.64 19.54 -0.10
N VAL A 143 -6.85 18.54 -0.94
CA VAL A 143 -6.00 17.36 -1.05
C VAL A 143 -5.23 17.39 -2.35
N GLN A 144 -3.97 16.97 -2.27
CA GLN A 144 -3.14 16.62 -3.41
C GLN A 144 -2.80 15.14 -3.33
N TRP A 145 -3.10 14.43 -4.41
CA TRP A 145 -2.77 13.02 -4.57
C TRP A 145 -1.41 12.86 -5.27
N SER A 146 -0.64 11.89 -4.81
CA SER A 146 0.59 11.43 -5.45
C SER A 146 0.58 9.92 -5.56
N GLY A 147 1.09 9.40 -6.68
CA GLY A 147 1.12 7.97 -6.99
C GLY A 147 0.79 7.70 -8.46
N PRO A 148 0.96 6.45 -8.92
CA PRO A 148 1.52 5.33 -8.17
C PRO A 148 3.02 5.52 -7.90
N SER A 149 3.47 5.14 -6.71
CA SER A 149 4.89 4.92 -6.44
C SER A 149 5.13 3.43 -6.15
N GLU A 150 6.12 2.83 -6.82
CA GLU A 150 6.52 1.47 -6.52
C GLU A 150 7.17 1.45 -5.12
N VAL A 151 6.61 0.65 -4.22
CA VAL A 151 7.26 0.35 -2.95
C VAL A 151 8.41 -0.59 -3.29
N ALA A 152 9.65 -0.17 -2.99
CA ALA A 152 10.85 -0.90 -3.36
C ALA A 152 10.69 -2.41 -3.13
N ALA A 153 10.57 -3.17 -4.22
CA ALA A 153 10.45 -4.61 -4.15
C ALA A 153 11.74 -5.16 -3.57
N VAL A 154 11.65 -5.85 -2.43
CA VAL A 154 12.77 -6.61 -1.89
C VAL A 154 13.17 -7.65 -2.95
N PRO A 155 14.44 -7.71 -3.40
CA PRO A 155 14.86 -8.68 -4.40
C PRO A 155 14.44 -10.09 -3.97
N GLU A 156 13.66 -10.77 -4.80
CA GLU A 156 13.12 -12.08 -4.45
C GLU A 156 14.26 -13.03 -4.05
N PRO A 157 14.04 -13.95 -3.09
CA PRO A 157 15.06 -14.91 -2.66
C PRO A 157 15.70 -15.68 -3.82
N GLY A 158 14.95 -15.92 -4.91
CA GLY A 158 15.45 -16.57 -6.13
C GLY A 158 16.51 -15.77 -6.88
N SER A 159 16.39 -14.44 -6.94
CA SER A 159 17.38 -13.58 -7.59
C SER A 159 18.70 -13.53 -6.81
N LEU A 160 18.65 -13.53 -5.47
CA LEU A 160 19.80 -13.70 -4.60
C LEU A 160 20.42 -15.10 -4.71
N ALA A 161 19.59 -16.15 -4.84
CA ALA A 161 20.05 -17.52 -5.07
C ALA A 161 20.77 -17.67 -6.42
N LEU A 162 20.25 -17.05 -7.48
CA LEU A 162 20.90 -17.03 -8.80
C LEU A 162 22.20 -16.21 -8.80
N LEU A 163 22.22 -15.07 -8.11
CA LEU A 163 23.43 -14.27 -7.95
C LEU A 163 24.51 -15.07 -7.22
N SER A 164 24.16 -15.73 -6.11
CA SER A 164 25.09 -16.55 -5.34
C SER A 164 25.57 -17.78 -6.12
N LEU A 165 24.70 -18.44 -6.89
CA LEU A 165 25.10 -19.49 -7.85
C LEU A 165 26.06 -18.98 -8.93
N GLY A 166 25.80 -17.80 -9.49
CA GLY A 166 26.66 -17.15 -10.46
C GLY A 166 28.06 -16.87 -9.92
N VAL A 167 28.15 -16.34 -8.69
CA VAL A 167 29.42 -16.08 -8.00
C VAL A 167 30.18 -17.38 -7.71
N LEU A 168 29.48 -18.44 -7.27
CA LEU A 168 30.09 -19.75 -7.03
C LEU A 168 30.61 -20.38 -8.33
N ALA A 169 29.88 -20.28 -9.44
CA ALA A 169 30.30 -20.75 -10.75
C ALA A 169 31.52 -19.97 -11.27
N LEU A 170 31.57 -18.65 -11.06
CA LEU A 170 32.74 -17.83 -11.38
C LEU A 170 33.97 -18.23 -10.54
N GLY A 171 33.80 -18.47 -9.24
CA GLY A 171 34.87 -18.95 -8.36
C GLY A 171 35.43 -20.31 -8.80
N ALA A 172 34.56 -21.24 -9.18
CA ALA A 172 34.94 -22.57 -9.65
C ALA A 172 35.68 -22.53 -11.01
N THR A 173 35.27 -21.65 -11.93
CA THR A 173 35.93 -21.49 -13.23
C THR A 173 37.29 -20.78 -13.11
N ARG A 174 37.44 -19.81 -12.19
CA ARG A 174 38.74 -19.17 -11.92
C ARG A 174 39.78 -20.15 -11.37
N ARG A 175 39.39 -21.10 -10.51
CA ARG A 175 40.31 -22.12 -9.96
C ARG A 175 40.81 -23.11 -11.00
N ARG A 176 40.06 -23.37 -12.08
CA ARG A 176 40.47 -24.29 -13.16
C ARG A 176 41.54 -23.72 -14.09
N LYS A 177 41.81 -22.42 -14.08
CA LYS A 177 42.85 -21.80 -14.92
C LYS A 177 44.23 -21.72 -14.25
N LEU A 178 44.36 -22.11 -12.99
CA LEU A 178 45.61 -22.04 -12.22
C LEU A 178 46.30 -23.40 -12.01
N ASN A 179 45.77 -24.47 -12.60
CA ASN A 179 46.41 -25.78 -12.72
C ASN A 179 46.56 -26.12 -14.21
#